data_AF-W2Q018-F1
#
_entry.id   AF-W2Q018-F1
#
_cell.length_a   1.000
_cell.length_b   1.000
_cell.length_c   1.000
_cell.angle_alpha   90.00
_cell.angle_beta   90.00
_cell.angle_gamma   90.00
#
_symmetry.space_group_name_H-M   'P 1'
#
loop_
_entity.id
_entity.type
_entity.pdbx_description
1 polymer ?
#
loop_
_entity_poly.entity_id
_entity_poly.type
_entity_poly.pdbx_seq_one_letter_code
_entity_poly.pdbx_strand_id
1 'polypeptide(L)'
;MLPRRGCTTLVCVFVIAICPLVRAQLGVPTGNLCAALNNCNAHGRCDALTKTCTCYEGFGAPTDITNYRSPDCSLRICPAGPSWGGIPTSATISHPKEECSGAGVCDRTTGTCICYYGFEGSACQRSSCPNSCSGHGQCLSMRELAAAPSAFPLSPPTKYEGDVTATTWDQDRIQGCLCDSSWPVGLGAGESQLSQYFGPDCSRMHCPSGDDPMTAVDETDCEGVVADGGGGTGAPDNLCHVDCANRGICNYNSGECSCFSGFYGSNCASLSPLV
;
A
#
# COMPACT_ATOMS: atom_id res chain seq x y z
N MET A 1 13.56 -72.64 10.79
CA MET A 1 13.86 -73.71 11.75
C MET A 1 14.87 -73.18 12.76
N LEU A 2 14.48 -73.24 14.05
CA LEU A 2 15.17 -73.08 15.36
C LEU A 2 16.69 -72.78 15.47
N PRO A 3 17.22 -72.34 16.64
CA PRO A 3 16.56 -71.95 17.91
C PRO A 3 17.13 -70.68 18.62
N ARG A 4 16.38 -70.23 19.63
CA ARG A 4 16.85 -69.40 20.75
C ARG A 4 17.93 -70.12 21.57
N ARG A 5 18.99 -69.41 21.96
CA ARG A 5 19.88 -69.67 23.10
C ARG A 5 20.33 -68.29 23.60
N GLY A 6 20.37 -67.91 24.86
CA GLY A 6 20.27 -68.56 26.15
C GLY A 6 20.97 -67.57 27.08
N CYS A 7 20.25 -66.99 28.03
CA CYS A 7 20.79 -65.99 28.95
C CYS A 7 21.72 -66.69 29.96
N THR A 8 22.99 -66.31 29.99
CA THR A 8 23.92 -66.69 31.06
C THR A 8 24.47 -65.43 31.71
N THR A 9 24.10 -65.26 32.96
CA THR A 9 24.45 -64.17 33.86
C THR A 9 25.96 -64.18 34.12
N LEU A 10 26.71 -63.23 33.56
CA LEU A 10 28.08 -62.95 33.98
C LEU A 10 28.09 -61.65 34.79
N VAL A 11 28.25 -61.79 36.10
CA VAL A 11 28.43 -60.67 37.03
C VAL A 11 29.84 -60.12 36.80
N CYS A 12 29.98 -59.10 35.96
CA CYS A 12 31.19 -58.29 35.89
C CYS A 12 31.11 -57.21 36.98
N VAL A 13 31.92 -57.38 38.03
CA VAL A 13 32.17 -56.35 39.04
C VAL A 13 32.94 -55.21 38.37
N PHE A 14 32.24 -54.16 37.95
CA PHE A 14 32.87 -52.91 37.52
C PHE A 14 33.35 -52.17 38.77
N VAL A 15 34.67 -52.13 38.96
CA VAL A 15 35.30 -51.21 39.90
C VAL A 15 35.07 -49.80 39.37
N ILE A 16 34.09 -49.09 39.92
CA ILE A 16 33.83 -47.68 39.63
C ILE A 16 34.96 -46.88 40.28
N ALA A 17 36.03 -46.63 39.51
CA ALA A 17 36.99 -45.60 39.85
C ALA A 17 36.27 -44.25 39.73
N ILE A 18 35.87 -43.70 40.88
CA ILE A 18 35.32 -42.36 41.01
C ILE A 18 36.45 -41.37 40.69
N CYS A 19 36.66 -41.10 39.40
CA CYS A 19 37.48 -39.99 38.98
C CYS A 19 36.70 -38.72 39.35
N PRO A 20 37.16 -37.89 40.30
CA PRO A 20 36.47 -36.64 40.59
C PRO A 20 36.55 -35.80 39.31
N LEU A 21 35.42 -35.67 38.63
CA LEU A 21 35.22 -34.63 37.63
C LEU A 21 35.32 -33.31 38.39
N VAL A 22 36.56 -32.82 38.56
CA VAL A 22 36.80 -31.41 38.80
C VAL A 22 36.27 -30.75 37.53
N ARG A 23 35.02 -30.31 37.63
CA ARG A 23 34.40 -29.44 36.64
C ARG A 23 35.29 -28.21 36.64
N ALA A 24 36.23 -28.16 35.71
CA ALA A 24 36.87 -26.91 35.35
C ALA A 24 35.69 -26.04 34.87
N GLN A 25 35.14 -25.25 35.79
CA GLN A 25 34.48 -24.02 35.42
C GLN A 25 35.59 -23.27 34.70
N LEU A 26 35.63 -23.38 33.36
CA LEU A 26 36.14 -22.31 32.55
C LEU A 26 35.37 -21.11 33.08
N GLY A 27 36.01 -20.33 33.94
CA GLY A 27 35.42 -19.13 34.49
C GLY A 27 35.04 -18.32 33.27
N VAL A 28 33.76 -18.30 32.92
CA VAL A 28 33.23 -17.26 32.05
C VAL A 28 33.65 -16.01 32.79
N PRO A 29 34.53 -15.17 32.23
CA PRO A 29 34.96 -13.98 32.93
C PRO A 29 33.70 -13.23 33.27
N THR A 30 33.37 -13.15 34.56
CA THR A 30 32.27 -12.33 35.10
C THR A 30 32.60 -10.84 35.00
N GLY A 31 33.65 -10.51 34.26
CA GLY A 31 34.03 -9.16 33.87
C GLY A 31 33.12 -8.64 32.77
N ASN A 32 32.74 -7.38 32.94
CA ASN A 32 31.97 -6.55 32.04
C ASN A 32 32.65 -6.46 30.65
N LEU A 33 32.43 -7.46 29.79
CA LEU A 33 33.23 -7.68 28.57
C LEU A 33 33.20 -6.50 27.60
N CYS A 34 32.06 -5.80 27.51
CA CYS A 34 31.84 -4.59 26.73
C CYS A 34 31.25 -3.47 27.61
N ALA A 35 31.86 -3.23 28.78
CA ALA A 35 31.44 -2.20 29.74
C ALA A 35 31.20 -0.83 29.12
N ALA A 36 32.15 -0.37 28.31
CA ALA A 36 32.12 0.93 27.66
C ALA A 36 30.98 1.06 26.63
N LEU A 37 30.39 -0.06 26.21
CA LEU A 37 29.26 -0.14 25.29
C LEU A 37 28.03 -0.73 26.00
N ASN A 38 27.88 -0.51 27.31
CA ASN A 38 26.72 -0.94 28.09
C ASN A 38 26.37 -2.44 27.91
N ASN A 39 27.37 -3.30 27.73
CA ASN A 39 27.18 -4.71 27.38
C ASN A 39 26.26 -4.93 26.17
N CYS A 40 26.45 -4.12 25.13
CA CYS A 40 25.66 -4.14 23.91
C CYS A 40 24.16 -3.96 24.17
N ASN A 41 23.79 -3.29 25.28
CA ASN A 41 22.43 -3.10 25.77
C ASN A 41 21.58 -4.39 25.79
N ALA A 42 22.22 -5.55 25.95
CA ALA A 42 21.59 -6.87 25.78
C ALA A 42 20.93 -7.12 24.40
N HIS A 43 21.20 -6.26 23.41
CA HIS A 43 20.77 -6.36 22.03
C HIS A 43 21.90 -6.73 21.08
N GLY A 44 22.97 -7.32 21.61
CA GLY A 44 24.08 -7.77 20.81
C GLY A 44 25.02 -8.69 21.57
N ARG A 45 25.88 -9.36 20.81
CA ARG A 45 26.98 -10.17 21.33
C ARG A 45 28.26 -9.35 21.39
N CYS A 46 28.89 -9.31 22.56
CA CYS A 46 30.21 -8.68 22.73
C CYS A 46 31.34 -9.59 22.25
N ASP A 47 32.25 -9.06 21.44
CA ASP A 47 33.55 -9.66 21.19
C ASP A 47 34.52 -9.29 22.31
N ALA A 48 35.03 -10.29 23.03
CA ALA A 48 35.86 -10.10 24.20
C ALA A 48 37.26 -9.54 23.88
N LEU A 49 37.76 -9.73 22.66
CA LEU A 49 39.10 -9.34 22.20
C LEU A 49 39.08 -7.92 21.64
N THR A 50 38.15 -7.63 20.73
CA THR A 50 38.06 -6.31 20.06
C THR A 50 37.24 -5.30 20.86
N LYS A 51 36.48 -5.75 21.87
CA LYS A 51 35.59 -4.89 22.69
C LYS A 51 34.50 -4.19 21.87
N THR A 52 34.04 -4.85 20.81
CA THR A 52 32.97 -4.36 19.92
C THR A 52 31.71 -5.21 20.06
N CYS A 53 30.56 -4.63 19.75
CA CYS A 53 29.27 -5.32 19.75
C CYS A 53 28.85 -5.74 18.34
N THR A 54 28.40 -6.98 18.20
CA THR A 54 27.65 -7.46 17.04
C THR A 54 26.17 -7.46 17.41
N CYS A 55 25.42 -6.48 16.91
CA CYS A 55 24.02 -6.30 17.27
C CYS A 55 23.09 -7.37 16.65
N TYR A 56 21.95 -7.59 17.31
CA TYR A 56 20.85 -8.41 16.83
C TYR A 56 19.99 -7.66 15.81
N GLU A 57 19.16 -8.39 15.06
CA GLU A 57 18.25 -7.80 14.06
C GLU A 57 17.32 -6.77 14.69
N GLY A 58 17.10 -5.66 13.97
CA GLY A 58 16.36 -4.51 14.48
C GLY A 58 17.14 -3.60 15.43
N PHE A 59 18.42 -3.89 15.73
CA PHE A 59 19.29 -3.06 16.56
C PHE A 59 20.64 -2.73 15.90
N GLY A 60 20.79 -3.02 14.61
CA GLY A 60 21.97 -2.70 13.83
C GLY A 60 22.77 -3.93 13.42
N ALA A 61 22.12 -5.10 13.30
CA ALA A 61 22.75 -6.30 12.75
C ALA A 61 23.29 -6.05 11.34
N PRO A 62 24.30 -6.80 10.88
CA PRO A 62 24.79 -6.71 9.50
C PRO A 62 23.71 -6.94 8.43
N THR A 63 22.62 -7.65 8.76
CA THR A 63 21.47 -7.89 7.87
C THR A 63 20.49 -6.72 7.80
N ASP A 64 20.48 -5.83 8.79
CA ASP A 64 19.58 -4.68 8.82
C ASP A 64 19.97 -3.67 7.73
N ILE A 65 19.02 -3.10 7.00
CA ILE A 65 19.29 -2.04 6.03
C ILE A 65 19.08 -0.69 6.71
N THR A 66 20.17 0.04 6.95
CA THR A 66 20.14 1.30 7.69
C THR A 66 21.31 2.21 7.34
N ASN A 67 21.11 3.52 7.52
CA ASN A 67 22.17 4.51 7.41
C ASN A 67 23.00 4.67 8.70
N TYR A 68 22.53 4.13 9.84
CA TYR A 68 23.21 4.32 11.13
C TYR A 68 23.09 3.08 12.02
N ARG A 69 24.21 2.69 12.63
CA ARG A 69 24.29 1.60 13.60
C ARG A 69 24.86 2.13 14.89
N SER A 70 24.10 2.01 15.99
CA SER A 70 24.64 2.37 17.30
C SER A 70 25.75 1.37 17.68
N PRO A 71 26.94 1.82 18.07
CA PRO A 71 28.03 0.93 18.48
C PRO A 71 27.70 0.02 19.67
N ASP A 72 26.72 0.41 20.48
CA ASP A 72 26.29 -0.30 21.68
C ASP A 72 24.95 -1.03 21.51
N CYS A 73 24.37 -1.07 20.31
CA CYS A 73 23.07 -1.70 20.03
C CYS A 73 21.89 -1.12 20.83
N SER A 74 21.99 0.11 21.35
CA SER A 74 20.89 0.77 22.08
C SER A 74 19.74 1.24 21.18
N LEU A 75 20.04 1.57 19.93
CA LEU A 75 19.08 2.15 19.00
C LEU A 75 18.43 1.11 18.09
N ARG A 76 17.17 1.36 17.77
CA ARG A 76 16.38 0.55 16.84
C ARG A 76 16.71 0.90 15.39
N ILE A 77 16.56 -0.11 14.54
CA ILE A 77 16.54 0.02 13.09
C ILE A 77 15.11 -0.04 12.60
N CYS A 78 14.78 0.81 11.63
CA CYS A 78 13.45 0.83 11.06
C CYS A 78 13.33 -0.12 9.85
N PRO A 79 12.10 -0.51 9.48
CA PRO A 79 11.87 -1.29 8.28
C PRO A 79 12.45 -0.61 7.03
N ALA A 80 12.97 -1.44 6.13
CA ALA A 80 13.44 -1.01 4.82
C ALA A 80 12.53 -1.54 3.72
N GLY A 81 12.18 -0.65 2.79
CA GLY A 81 11.39 -0.96 1.61
C GLY A 81 12.12 -0.51 0.35
N PRO A 82 11.60 -0.80 -0.85
CA PRO A 82 12.13 -0.23 -2.09
C PRO A 82 12.22 1.30 -1.97
N SER A 83 13.35 1.88 -2.37
CA SER A 83 13.56 3.33 -2.34
C SER A 83 12.62 4.05 -3.32
N TRP A 84 12.34 5.32 -3.07
CA TRP A 84 11.58 6.18 -4.01
C TRP A 84 12.48 6.91 -5.01
N GLY A 85 13.71 7.24 -4.61
CA GLY A 85 14.68 7.98 -5.42
C GLY A 85 16.08 7.38 -5.39
N GLY A 86 16.20 6.08 -5.09
CA GLY A 86 17.49 5.41 -5.02
C GLY A 86 18.17 5.33 -6.39
N ILE A 87 19.51 5.38 -6.39
CA ILE A 87 20.29 5.19 -7.61
C ILE A 87 20.16 3.71 -8.02
N PRO A 88 19.83 3.40 -9.29
CA PRO A 88 19.80 2.03 -9.79
C PRO A 88 21.14 1.32 -9.55
N THR A 89 21.09 0.13 -8.97
CA THR A 89 22.30 -0.66 -8.67
C THR A 89 22.65 -1.66 -9.77
N SER A 90 21.70 -1.94 -10.66
CA SER A 90 21.92 -2.74 -11.87
C SER A 90 20.91 -2.37 -12.96
N ALA A 91 21.09 -2.93 -14.16
CA ALA A 91 20.13 -2.80 -15.27
C ALA A 91 18.74 -3.38 -14.95
N THR A 92 18.61 -4.19 -13.90
CA THR A 92 17.36 -4.85 -13.49
C THR A 92 16.89 -4.47 -12.09
N ILE A 93 17.62 -3.61 -11.38
CA ILE A 93 17.29 -3.18 -10.01
C ILE A 93 17.35 -1.65 -9.96
N SER A 94 16.21 -1.00 -10.20
CA SER A 94 16.10 0.45 -10.11
C SER A 94 15.79 0.95 -8.71
N HIS A 95 15.13 0.14 -7.86
CA HIS A 95 14.66 0.54 -6.53
C HIS A 95 15.29 -0.35 -5.46
N PRO A 96 16.57 -0.13 -5.13
CA PRO A 96 17.20 -0.85 -4.03
C PRO A 96 16.45 -0.57 -2.72
N LYS A 97 16.54 -1.50 -1.77
CA LYS A 97 15.95 -1.30 -0.45
C LYS A 97 16.69 -0.21 0.32
N GLU A 98 15.92 0.63 1.01
CA GLU A 98 16.42 1.72 1.85
C GLU A 98 15.58 1.82 3.12
N GLU A 99 16.20 2.23 4.22
CA GLU A 99 15.51 2.46 5.49
C GLU A 99 14.41 3.51 5.30
N CYS A 100 13.20 3.18 5.75
CA CYS A 100 12.01 4.01 5.51
C CYS A 100 11.80 4.37 4.03
N SER A 101 12.24 3.51 3.10
CA SER A 101 12.14 3.71 1.64
C SER A 101 12.75 5.03 1.15
N GLY A 102 13.61 5.67 1.94
CA GLY A 102 14.11 7.03 1.69
C GLY A 102 13.02 8.12 1.79
N ALA A 103 11.80 7.77 2.22
CA ALA A 103 10.64 8.65 2.30
C ALA A 103 10.14 8.85 3.75
N GLY A 104 11.06 8.75 4.72
CA GLY A 104 10.76 9.03 6.10
C GLY A 104 12.02 9.09 6.96
N VAL A 105 11.81 9.42 8.23
CA VAL A 105 12.85 9.42 9.26
C VAL A 105 12.61 8.27 10.22
N CYS A 106 13.65 7.50 10.51
CA CYS A 106 13.55 6.44 11.50
C CYS A 106 13.52 6.99 12.93
N ASP A 107 12.45 6.73 13.67
CA ASP A 107 12.47 6.88 15.12
C ASP A 107 13.27 5.73 15.74
N ARG A 108 14.49 6.05 16.14
CA ARG A 108 15.47 5.12 16.72
C ARG A 108 15.06 4.56 18.09
N THR A 109 14.06 5.13 18.75
CA THR A 109 13.58 4.63 20.04
C THR A 109 12.55 3.52 19.87
N THR A 110 11.67 3.64 18.87
CA THR A 110 10.59 2.68 18.60
C THR A 110 10.93 1.69 17.47
N GLY A 111 11.81 2.08 16.54
CA GLY A 111 12.08 1.36 15.30
C GLY A 111 10.96 1.54 14.27
N THR A 112 10.20 2.63 14.36
CA THR A 112 9.10 2.94 13.43
C THR A 112 9.50 4.10 12.51
N CYS A 113 9.14 4.00 11.24
CA CYS A 113 9.33 5.11 10.31
C CYS A 113 8.28 6.20 10.51
N ILE A 114 8.73 7.44 10.59
CA ILE A 114 7.90 8.64 10.50
C ILE A 114 7.95 9.11 9.05
N CYS A 115 6.87 8.86 8.30
CA CYS A 115 6.83 9.13 6.87
C CYS A 115 6.71 10.62 6.55
N TYR A 116 7.32 11.03 5.44
CA TYR A 116 7.09 12.35 4.88
C TYR A 116 5.67 12.46 4.30
N TYR A 117 5.21 13.69 4.12
CA TYR A 117 3.89 13.95 3.55
C TYR A 117 3.71 13.24 2.20
N GLY A 118 2.57 12.58 2.03
CA GLY A 118 2.25 11.82 0.82
C GLY A 118 2.81 10.40 0.81
N PHE A 119 3.41 9.91 1.90
CA PHE A 119 3.90 8.53 2.01
C PHE A 119 3.38 7.84 3.27
N GLU A 120 3.22 6.53 3.17
CA GLU A 120 2.69 5.68 4.24
C GLU A 120 3.18 4.23 4.16
N GLY A 121 2.76 3.43 5.14
CA GLY A 121 3.22 2.06 5.36
C GLY A 121 4.34 2.00 6.38
N SER A 122 4.65 0.79 6.86
CA SER A 122 5.64 0.57 7.93
C SER A 122 7.06 1.03 7.56
N ALA A 123 7.36 1.11 6.26
CA ALA A 123 8.61 1.61 5.72
C ALA A 123 8.40 2.85 4.83
N CYS A 124 7.25 3.53 4.88
CA CYS A 124 6.93 4.65 3.97
C CYS A 124 7.01 4.28 2.47
N GLN A 125 6.75 3.00 2.18
CA GLN A 125 6.98 2.41 0.87
C GLN A 125 5.84 2.65 -0.13
N ARG A 126 4.69 3.16 0.33
CA ARG A 126 3.53 3.48 -0.51
C ARG A 126 3.25 4.98 -0.49
N SER A 127 2.72 5.52 -1.57
CA SER A 127 2.16 6.86 -1.59
C SER A 127 0.83 6.85 -0.82
N SER A 128 0.49 7.94 -0.15
CA SER A 128 -0.85 8.10 0.42
C SER A 128 -1.83 8.59 -0.65
N CYS A 129 -3.09 8.20 -0.54
CA CYS A 129 -4.12 8.81 -1.37
C CYS A 129 -4.34 10.28 -1.00
N PRO A 130 -4.49 11.17 -1.99
CA PRO A 130 -4.80 12.59 -1.76
C PRO A 130 -6.00 12.75 -0.83
N ASN A 131 -5.84 13.56 0.24
CA ASN A 131 -6.88 13.85 1.23
C ASN A 131 -7.66 12.63 1.75
N SER A 132 -7.05 11.44 1.75
CA SER A 132 -7.75 10.19 2.09
C SER A 132 -9.04 9.98 1.27
N CYS A 133 -8.99 10.33 -0.01
CA CYS A 133 -10.13 10.30 -0.93
C CYS A 133 -11.34 11.11 -0.44
N SER A 134 -11.10 12.13 0.38
CA SER A 134 -12.09 13.04 0.97
C SER A 134 -13.22 12.34 1.72
N GLY A 135 -13.05 11.07 2.11
CA GLY A 135 -14.13 10.24 2.66
C GLY A 135 -15.22 9.84 1.65
N HIS A 136 -14.97 10.03 0.36
CA HIS A 136 -15.88 9.76 -0.76
C HIS A 136 -15.25 8.81 -1.79
N GLY A 137 -14.38 7.91 -1.32
CA GLY A 137 -13.76 6.92 -2.17
C GLY A 137 -12.86 5.96 -1.42
N GLN A 138 -12.44 4.93 -2.15
CA GLN A 138 -11.51 3.91 -1.68
C GLN A 138 -10.10 4.22 -2.16
N CYS A 139 -9.14 4.16 -1.24
CA CYS A 139 -7.73 4.26 -1.57
C CYS A 139 -7.22 2.91 -2.05
N LEU A 140 -6.90 2.82 -3.34
CA LEU A 140 -6.52 1.58 -4.02
C LEU A 140 -5.15 1.72 -4.68
N SER A 141 -4.44 0.60 -4.80
CA SER A 141 -3.18 0.56 -5.55
C SER A 141 -3.41 0.64 -7.05
N MET A 142 -2.36 0.93 -7.83
CA MET A 142 -2.43 0.88 -9.29
C MET A 142 -2.86 -0.50 -9.81
N ARG A 143 -2.46 -1.59 -9.15
CA ARG A 143 -2.93 -2.94 -9.48
C ARG A 143 -4.44 -3.08 -9.30
N GLU A 144 -4.95 -2.61 -8.17
CA GLU A 144 -6.38 -2.70 -7.83
C GLU A 144 -7.22 -1.81 -8.74
N LEU A 145 -6.78 -0.58 -9.01
CA LEU A 145 -7.43 0.34 -9.94
C LEU A 145 -7.51 -0.22 -11.36
N ALA A 146 -6.43 -0.84 -11.86
CA ALA A 146 -6.42 -1.45 -13.19
C ALA A 146 -7.46 -2.57 -13.37
N ALA A 147 -7.78 -3.27 -12.28
CA ALA A 147 -8.74 -4.37 -12.26
C ALA A 147 -10.17 -3.95 -11.90
N ALA A 148 -10.36 -2.71 -11.42
CA ALA A 148 -11.66 -2.21 -10.98
C ALA A 148 -12.53 -1.80 -12.19
N PRO A 149 -13.71 -2.41 -12.39
CA PRO A 149 -14.55 -2.14 -13.57
C PRO A 149 -15.16 -0.74 -13.58
N SER A 150 -15.22 -0.07 -12.43
CA SER A 150 -15.72 1.28 -12.25
C SER A 150 -14.62 2.34 -12.14
N ALA A 151 -13.34 1.95 -12.26
CA ALA A 151 -12.24 2.90 -12.22
C ALA A 151 -12.13 3.70 -13.52
N PHE A 152 -11.76 4.98 -13.37
CA PHE A 152 -11.61 5.89 -14.49
C PHE A 152 -10.19 5.87 -15.07
N PRO A 153 -10.07 6.05 -16.40
CA PRO A 153 -11.17 6.07 -17.37
C PRO A 153 -11.77 4.66 -17.61
N LEU A 154 -13.08 4.58 -17.89
CA LEU A 154 -13.75 3.28 -18.08
C LEU A 154 -13.17 2.54 -19.28
N SER A 155 -12.62 1.37 -19.00
CA SER A 155 -11.99 0.49 -19.98
C SER A 155 -12.17 -0.96 -19.55
N PRO A 156 -12.04 -1.94 -20.47
CA PRO A 156 -12.03 -3.34 -20.07
C PRO A 156 -11.00 -3.58 -18.97
N PRO A 157 -11.36 -4.23 -17.84
CA PRO A 157 -10.43 -4.46 -16.74
C PRO A 157 -9.12 -5.06 -17.23
N THR A 158 -8.02 -4.47 -16.81
CA THR A 158 -6.68 -4.92 -17.19
C THR A 158 -5.93 -5.42 -15.96
N LYS A 159 -4.72 -5.92 -16.17
CA LYS A 159 -3.82 -6.29 -15.09
C LYS A 159 -2.61 -5.39 -15.13
N TYR A 160 -2.34 -4.73 -14.01
CA TYR A 160 -1.07 -4.06 -13.78
C TYR A 160 -0.20 -4.92 -12.88
N GLU A 161 0.37 -5.96 -13.49
CA GLU A 161 1.14 -7.01 -12.81
C GLU A 161 2.42 -7.35 -13.57
N GLY A 162 3.43 -7.82 -12.85
CA GLY A 162 4.74 -8.16 -13.41
C GLY A 162 5.79 -8.36 -12.32
N ASP A 163 7.07 -8.35 -12.72
CA ASP A 163 8.17 -8.41 -11.75
C ASP A 163 8.22 -7.11 -10.94
N VAL A 164 7.92 -7.20 -9.65
CA VAL A 164 7.94 -6.09 -8.67
C VAL A 164 9.34 -5.46 -8.51
N THR A 165 10.40 -6.16 -8.92
CA THR A 165 11.77 -5.66 -8.84
C THR A 165 12.25 -4.97 -10.11
N ALA A 166 11.52 -5.15 -11.23
CA ALA A 166 11.91 -4.65 -12.54
C ALA A 166 10.81 -3.82 -13.22
N THR A 167 9.70 -4.44 -13.63
CA THR A 167 8.76 -3.84 -14.61
C THR A 167 7.52 -3.20 -13.99
N THR A 168 7.15 -3.57 -12.77
CA THR A 168 5.89 -3.12 -12.11
C THR A 168 6.13 -2.86 -10.63
N TRP A 169 7.25 -2.19 -10.33
CA TRP A 169 7.70 -1.90 -8.97
C TRP A 169 6.72 -1.03 -8.19
N ASP A 170 5.91 -0.26 -8.90
CA ASP A 170 4.95 0.74 -8.43
C ASP A 170 3.53 0.20 -8.28
N GLN A 171 3.25 -1.02 -8.75
CA GLN A 171 1.88 -1.58 -8.79
C GLN A 171 1.16 -1.60 -7.44
N ASP A 172 1.89 -1.81 -6.34
CA ASP A 172 1.37 -1.79 -4.96
C ASP A 172 1.89 -0.58 -4.15
N ARG A 173 2.65 0.32 -4.78
CA ARG A 173 3.27 1.48 -4.12
C ARG A 173 2.56 2.77 -4.45
N ILE A 174 2.14 2.95 -5.70
CA ILE A 174 1.34 4.11 -6.11
C ILE A 174 -0.12 3.82 -5.81
N GLN A 175 -0.75 4.76 -5.12
CA GLN A 175 -2.14 4.70 -4.71
C GLN A 175 -2.93 5.82 -5.37
N GLY A 176 -4.21 5.56 -5.64
CA GLY A 176 -5.17 6.52 -6.15
C GLY A 176 -6.56 6.27 -5.58
N CYS A 177 -7.48 7.19 -5.84
CA CYS A 177 -8.84 7.09 -5.34
C CYS A 177 -9.79 6.53 -6.38
N LEU A 178 -10.50 5.46 -6.01
CA LEU A 178 -11.72 5.05 -6.68
C LEU A 178 -12.90 5.72 -5.98
N CYS A 179 -13.53 6.68 -6.64
CA CYS A 179 -14.57 7.49 -6.03
C CYS A 179 -15.90 6.75 -5.87
N ASP A 180 -16.58 7.02 -4.77
CA ASP A 180 -17.87 6.42 -4.46
C ASP A 180 -18.97 6.96 -5.38
N SER A 181 -20.03 6.17 -5.55
CA SER A 181 -21.21 6.58 -6.31
C SER A 181 -22.47 5.96 -5.75
N SER A 182 -23.53 6.77 -5.65
CA SER A 182 -24.88 6.32 -5.31
C SER A 182 -25.60 5.60 -6.46
N TRP A 183 -25.10 5.70 -7.69
CA TRP A 183 -25.59 4.98 -8.87
C TRP A 183 -24.55 4.01 -9.42
N PRO A 184 -24.97 2.93 -10.10
CA PRO A 184 -24.05 2.01 -10.76
C PRO A 184 -23.18 2.73 -11.78
N VAL A 185 -21.87 2.45 -11.75
CA VAL A 185 -20.88 3.06 -12.66
C VAL A 185 -20.31 1.98 -13.56
N GLY A 186 -20.38 2.19 -14.87
CA GLY A 186 -19.92 1.23 -15.85
C GLY A 186 -20.51 1.44 -17.24
N LEU A 187 -20.44 0.40 -18.05
CA LEU A 187 -20.79 0.41 -19.47
C LEU A 187 -22.02 -0.46 -19.77
N GLY A 188 -22.61 -1.10 -18.77
CA GLY A 188 -23.80 -1.93 -18.89
C GLY A 188 -25.10 -1.14 -18.93
N ALA A 189 -26.19 -1.86 -19.20
CA ALA A 189 -27.55 -1.33 -19.16
C ALA A 189 -27.88 -0.72 -17.79
N GLY A 190 -28.34 0.52 -17.75
CA GLY A 190 -28.69 1.27 -16.55
C GLY A 190 -27.50 1.74 -15.71
N GLU A 191 -26.26 1.50 -16.15
CA GLU A 191 -25.05 2.04 -15.51
C GLU A 191 -24.73 3.41 -16.11
N SER A 192 -24.15 4.30 -15.29
CA SER A 192 -23.66 5.59 -15.77
C SER A 192 -22.17 5.53 -16.09
N GLN A 193 -21.76 6.19 -17.17
CA GLN A 193 -20.35 6.28 -17.54
C GLN A 193 -19.52 7.18 -16.62
N LEU A 194 -20.11 7.88 -15.65
CA LEU A 194 -19.40 8.70 -14.66
C LEU A 194 -19.92 8.40 -13.24
N SER A 195 -19.04 8.50 -12.24
CA SER A 195 -19.39 8.36 -10.82
C SER A 195 -19.97 9.64 -10.25
N GLN A 196 -20.59 9.54 -9.07
CA GLN A 196 -21.09 10.71 -8.34
C GLN A 196 -19.95 11.63 -7.88
N TYR A 197 -18.95 11.08 -7.20
CA TYR A 197 -17.76 11.83 -6.79
C TYR A 197 -16.66 11.66 -7.83
N PHE A 198 -15.85 12.69 -8.03
CA PHE A 198 -14.77 12.68 -9.00
C PHE A 198 -13.62 13.61 -8.59
N GLY A 199 -12.57 13.59 -9.41
CA GLY A 199 -11.31 14.27 -9.14
C GLY A 199 -10.30 13.34 -8.45
N PRO A 200 -9.05 13.81 -8.30
CA PRO A 200 -7.96 12.96 -7.80
C PRO A 200 -8.14 12.51 -6.34
N ASP A 201 -8.96 13.23 -5.57
CA ASP A 201 -9.23 13.00 -4.16
C ASP A 201 -10.72 12.83 -3.86
N CYS A 202 -11.57 12.67 -4.88
CA CYS A 202 -13.02 12.53 -4.75
C CYS A 202 -13.73 13.68 -4.01
N SER A 203 -13.13 14.88 -3.97
CA SER A 203 -13.70 16.05 -3.29
C SER A 203 -14.79 16.76 -4.09
N ARG A 204 -14.94 16.45 -5.38
CA ARG A 204 -15.91 17.08 -6.28
C ARG A 204 -17.04 16.12 -6.59
N MET A 205 -18.22 16.67 -6.86
CA MET A 205 -19.45 15.94 -7.06
C MET A 205 -20.13 16.37 -8.35
N HIS A 206 -20.47 15.41 -9.21
CA HIS A 206 -21.30 15.63 -10.38
C HIS A 206 -22.73 16.03 -9.98
N CYS A 207 -23.36 16.85 -10.80
CA CYS A 207 -24.72 17.30 -10.56
C CYS A 207 -25.76 16.28 -11.05
N PRO A 208 -27.05 16.43 -10.71
CA PRO A 208 -28.09 15.61 -11.30
C PRO A 208 -28.04 15.62 -12.83
N SER A 209 -28.01 14.43 -13.42
CA SER A 209 -28.07 14.25 -14.87
C SER A 209 -29.47 14.55 -15.40
N GLY A 210 -29.57 14.99 -16.66
CA GLY A 210 -30.84 15.13 -17.36
C GLY A 210 -30.67 15.27 -18.86
N ASP A 211 -31.72 14.95 -19.59
CA ASP A 211 -31.79 15.17 -21.04
C ASP A 211 -32.08 16.64 -21.33
N ASP A 212 -31.45 17.19 -22.37
CA ASP A 212 -31.60 18.58 -22.76
C ASP A 212 -32.93 18.80 -23.50
N PRO A 213 -33.92 19.50 -22.89
CA PRO A 213 -35.25 19.60 -23.48
C PRO A 213 -35.33 20.47 -24.75
N MET A 214 -34.21 21.04 -25.21
CA MET A 214 -34.16 21.84 -26.44
C MET A 214 -33.53 21.09 -27.62
N THR A 215 -32.99 19.90 -27.41
CA THR A 215 -32.43 19.06 -28.47
C THR A 215 -33.42 17.94 -28.82
N ALA A 216 -33.23 17.33 -29.98
CA ALA A 216 -34.01 16.17 -30.41
C ALA A 216 -33.28 14.85 -30.12
N VAL A 217 -32.04 14.94 -29.67
CA VAL A 217 -31.17 13.82 -29.33
C VAL A 217 -31.21 13.69 -27.81
N ASP A 218 -31.39 12.49 -27.29
CA ASP A 218 -31.28 12.26 -25.85
C ASP A 218 -29.79 12.20 -25.47
N GLU A 219 -29.24 13.24 -24.83
CA GLU A 219 -27.83 13.23 -24.44
C GLU A 219 -27.54 12.31 -23.26
N THR A 220 -28.56 11.75 -22.60
CA THR A 220 -28.38 10.75 -21.55
C THR A 220 -28.27 9.33 -22.10
N ASP A 221 -28.58 9.10 -23.37
CA ASP A 221 -28.38 7.82 -24.04
C ASP A 221 -26.90 7.65 -24.47
N CYS A 222 -26.23 6.68 -23.84
CA CYS A 222 -24.84 6.34 -24.10
C CYS A 222 -24.69 5.00 -24.85
N GLU A 223 -25.76 4.45 -25.43
CA GLU A 223 -25.64 3.26 -26.28
C GLU A 223 -24.68 3.54 -27.44
N GLY A 224 -23.63 2.71 -27.56
CA GLY A 224 -22.63 2.86 -28.61
C GLY A 224 -21.66 4.04 -28.42
N VAL A 225 -21.76 4.80 -27.33
CA VAL A 225 -20.87 5.93 -27.01
C VAL A 225 -19.64 5.43 -26.26
N VAL A 226 -18.45 5.86 -26.70
CA VAL A 226 -17.19 5.54 -26.02
C VAL A 226 -17.03 6.42 -24.79
N ALA A 227 -16.77 5.79 -23.63
CA ALA A 227 -16.54 6.51 -22.39
C ALA A 227 -15.33 7.45 -22.48
N ASP A 228 -15.50 8.67 -21.99
CA ASP A 228 -14.49 9.72 -22.14
C ASP A 228 -13.15 9.33 -21.48
N GLY A 229 -12.06 9.62 -22.18
CA GLY A 229 -10.69 9.20 -21.81
C GLY A 229 -10.44 7.69 -21.82
N GLY A 230 -11.47 6.87 -22.07
CA GLY A 230 -11.43 5.41 -21.99
C GLY A 230 -11.40 4.73 -23.34
N GLY A 231 -11.66 3.42 -23.32
CA GLY A 231 -11.76 2.58 -24.52
C GLY A 231 -12.99 1.68 -24.53
N GLY A 232 -13.81 1.73 -23.48
CA GLY A 232 -15.05 0.99 -23.41
C GLY A 232 -16.19 1.72 -24.09
N THR A 233 -17.11 0.97 -24.70
CA THR A 233 -18.30 1.49 -25.36
C THR A 233 -19.55 1.07 -24.58
N GLY A 234 -20.48 2.00 -24.37
CA GLY A 234 -21.75 1.72 -23.70
C GLY A 234 -22.55 0.64 -24.42
N ALA A 235 -23.03 -0.34 -23.67
CA ALA A 235 -24.00 -1.34 -24.11
C ALA A 235 -25.38 -0.69 -24.30
N PRO A 236 -26.36 -1.40 -24.89
CA PRO A 236 -27.74 -0.93 -24.92
C PRO A 236 -28.24 -0.53 -23.53
N ASP A 237 -28.99 0.57 -23.47
CA ASP A 237 -29.50 1.22 -22.25
C ASP A 237 -28.42 1.76 -21.28
N ASN A 238 -27.16 1.94 -21.71
CA ASN A 238 -26.12 2.60 -20.90
C ASN A 238 -26.34 4.12 -20.83
N LEU A 239 -25.99 4.75 -19.71
CA LEU A 239 -26.35 6.14 -19.43
C LEU A 239 -25.14 7.08 -19.45
N CYS A 240 -25.25 8.13 -20.26
CA CYS A 240 -24.35 9.27 -20.22
C CYS A 240 -24.71 10.14 -19.01
N HIS A 241 -23.71 10.81 -18.45
CA HIS A 241 -23.93 11.77 -17.38
C HIS A 241 -23.86 13.19 -17.93
N VAL A 242 -24.97 13.92 -17.85
CA VAL A 242 -25.13 15.26 -18.41
C VAL A 242 -25.48 16.22 -17.30
N ASP A 243 -24.46 16.87 -16.73
CA ASP A 243 -24.62 17.83 -15.64
C ASP A 243 -25.71 18.87 -15.98
N CYS A 244 -26.76 18.91 -15.15
CA CYS A 244 -27.81 19.91 -15.25
C CYS A 244 -28.48 20.02 -16.63
N ALA A 245 -28.60 18.90 -17.36
CA ALA A 245 -29.25 18.83 -18.68
C ALA A 245 -28.71 19.84 -19.72
N ASN A 246 -27.44 20.25 -19.58
CA ASN A 246 -26.87 21.37 -20.35
C ASN A 246 -27.64 22.69 -20.21
N ARG A 247 -28.55 22.81 -19.24
CA ARG A 247 -29.45 23.93 -19.00
C ARG A 247 -29.31 24.54 -17.62
N GLY A 248 -28.16 24.31 -16.99
CA GLY A 248 -27.75 24.99 -15.77
C GLY A 248 -26.24 24.93 -15.57
N ILE A 249 -25.78 25.63 -14.53
CA ILE A 249 -24.40 25.58 -14.06
C ILE A 249 -24.34 24.65 -12.87
N CYS A 250 -23.43 23.66 -12.90
CA CYS A 250 -23.19 22.76 -11.79
C CYS A 250 -22.26 23.38 -10.74
N ASN A 251 -22.67 23.35 -9.47
CA ASN A 251 -21.75 23.57 -8.35
C ASN A 251 -21.09 22.25 -7.95
N TYR A 252 -19.88 22.01 -8.43
CA TYR A 252 -19.15 20.76 -8.18
C TYR A 252 -18.75 20.51 -6.72
N ASN A 253 -18.97 21.45 -5.79
CA ASN A 253 -18.76 21.22 -4.36
C ASN A 253 -20.01 20.69 -3.66
N SER A 254 -21.21 21.02 -4.15
CA SER A 254 -22.48 20.58 -3.56
C SER A 254 -23.26 19.60 -4.44
N GLY A 255 -22.91 19.48 -5.73
CA GLY A 255 -23.68 18.72 -6.71
C GLY A 255 -25.02 19.38 -7.06
N GLU A 256 -25.19 20.68 -6.83
CA GLU A 256 -26.45 21.38 -7.10
C GLU A 256 -26.43 22.18 -8.41
N CYS A 257 -27.54 22.11 -9.14
CA CYS A 257 -27.73 22.84 -10.39
C CYS A 257 -28.32 24.23 -10.17
N SER A 258 -27.73 25.23 -10.82
CA SER A 258 -28.31 26.56 -11.01
C SER A 258 -28.86 26.69 -12.42
N CYS A 259 -30.17 26.49 -12.59
CA CYS A 259 -30.81 26.45 -13.92
C CYS A 259 -30.82 27.81 -14.62
N PHE A 260 -30.67 27.78 -15.95
CA PHE A 260 -30.83 28.94 -16.80
C PHE A 260 -32.30 29.38 -16.87
N SER A 261 -32.53 30.63 -17.29
CA SER A 261 -33.87 31.19 -17.44
C SER A 261 -34.72 30.34 -18.38
N GLY A 262 -35.94 30.00 -17.96
CA GLY A 262 -36.85 29.15 -18.70
C GLY A 262 -36.72 27.65 -18.41
N PHE A 263 -35.76 27.24 -17.57
CA PHE A 263 -35.55 25.86 -17.16
C PHE A 263 -35.69 25.71 -15.64
N TYR A 264 -36.19 24.58 -15.18
CA TYR A 264 -36.37 24.30 -13.76
C TYR A 264 -36.26 22.79 -13.45
N GLY A 265 -36.33 22.46 -12.16
CA GLY A 265 -36.11 21.12 -11.63
C GLY A 265 -34.70 20.96 -11.05
N SER A 266 -34.44 19.84 -10.39
CA SER A 266 -33.14 19.57 -9.75
C SER A 266 -32.00 19.37 -10.74
N ASN A 267 -32.31 19.01 -11.99
CA ASN A 267 -31.38 18.79 -13.09
C ASN A 267 -31.61 19.74 -14.28
N CYS A 268 -32.50 20.74 -14.15
CA CYS A 268 -32.81 21.69 -15.22
C CYS A 268 -33.40 21.12 -16.52
N ALA A 269 -33.87 19.87 -16.53
CA ALA A 269 -34.42 19.22 -17.71
C ALA A 269 -35.86 19.65 -18.07
N SER A 270 -36.53 20.45 -17.23
CA SER A 270 -37.93 20.85 -17.45
C SER A 270 -38.05 22.28 -17.98
N LEU A 271 -38.85 22.46 -19.03
CA LEU A 271 -39.18 23.78 -19.60
C LEU A 271 -40.30 24.46 -18.82
N SER A 272 -40.04 25.67 -18.34
CA SER A 272 -41.04 26.50 -17.67
C SER A 272 -42.16 26.86 -18.65
N PRO A 273 -43.43 26.61 -18.33
CA PRO A 273 -44.56 26.91 -19.22
C PRO A 273 -44.85 28.42 -19.36
N LEU A 274 -44.03 29.28 -18.75
CA LEU A 274 -44.27 30.71 -18.60
C LEU A 274 -43.28 31.59 -19.39
N VAL A 275 -42.58 31.02 -20.38
CA VAL A 275 -41.70 31.78 -21.30
C VAL A 275 -42.16 31.58 -22.75
#